data_AF-A0A673FUS6-F1
#
_entry.id   AF-A0A673FUS6-F1
#
_cell.length_a   1.000
_cell.length_b   1.000
_cell.length_c   1.000
_cell.angle_alpha   90.00
_cell.angle_beta   90.00
_cell.angle_gamma   90.00
#
_symmetry.space_group_name_H-M   'P 1'
#
loop_
_entity.id
_entity.type
_entity.pdbx_description
1 polymer ?
#
loop_
_entity_poly.entity_id
_entity_poly.type
_entity_poly.pdbx_seq_one_letter_code
_entity_poly.pdbx_strand_id
1 'polypeptide(L)'
;QVTAMPCTLLNLCEYDTQKLVKIKSVRLGIMMLWNTEYQEYDLVVSSVTTKVKGVAKITIPDIGEVVWDVVDYSGPYQGRNSFFVATNVIVTKNQKQGNCPEVNKDCEKGFSDQHSHGNVI
;
A
#
# COMPACT_ATOMS: atom_id res chain seq x y z
N GLN A 1 -9.42 -55.86 72.60
CA GLN A 1 -9.90 -55.99 71.22
C GLN A 1 -10.06 -54.58 70.67
N VAL A 2 -9.29 -54.29 69.61
CA VAL A 2 -9.14 -53.01 68.89
C VAL A 2 -8.68 -51.81 69.73
N THR A 3 -7.37 -51.72 69.99
CA THR A 3 -6.72 -50.47 70.43
C THR A 3 -6.07 -49.82 69.22
N ALA A 4 -6.55 -48.62 68.89
CA ALA A 4 -6.20 -47.82 67.72
C ALA A 4 -4.68 -47.60 67.58
N MET A 5 -4.21 -47.63 66.33
CA MET A 5 -2.84 -47.28 65.95
C MET A 5 -2.56 -45.80 66.27
N PRO A 6 -1.39 -45.44 66.84
CA PRO A 6 -1.05 -44.04 67.05
C PRO A 6 -0.63 -43.42 65.71
N CYS A 7 -1.48 -42.58 65.13
CA CYS A 7 -1.10 -41.71 64.02
C CYS A 7 -0.03 -40.72 64.51
N THR A 8 1.20 -40.88 64.04
CA THR A 8 2.28 -39.91 64.22
C THR A 8 2.00 -38.66 63.38
N LEU A 9 1.87 -37.52 64.06
CA LEU A 9 1.68 -36.14 63.55
C LEU A 9 2.84 -35.62 62.66
N LEU A 10 3.66 -36.50 62.09
CA LEU A 10 4.90 -36.18 61.37
C LEU A 10 4.81 -36.38 59.85
N ASN A 11 3.75 -37.02 59.33
CA ASN A 11 3.66 -37.37 57.90
C ASN A 11 2.64 -36.50 57.09
N LEU A 12 2.05 -35.46 57.68
CA LEU A 12 1.02 -34.65 56.99
C LEU A 12 1.59 -33.54 56.08
N CYS A 13 2.90 -33.25 56.16
CA CYS A 13 3.58 -32.23 55.35
C CYS A 13 4.77 -32.81 54.59
N GLU A 14 4.69 -34.08 54.17
CA GLU A 14 5.71 -34.67 53.32
C GLU A 14 5.30 -34.48 51.85
N TYR A 15 5.93 -33.51 51.19
CA TYR A 15 5.82 -33.32 49.74
C TYR A 15 7.17 -33.68 49.12
N ASP A 16 7.19 -34.70 48.27
CA ASP A 16 8.40 -35.13 47.58
C ASP A 16 8.57 -34.33 46.30
N THR A 17 9.63 -33.52 46.22
CA THR A 17 9.99 -32.78 45.00
C THR A 17 10.83 -33.67 44.08
N GLN A 18 10.37 -33.87 42.85
CA GLN A 18 11.15 -34.55 41.81
C GLN A 18 12.53 -33.88 41.65
N LYS A 19 13.62 -34.67 41.73
CA LYS A 19 14.98 -34.17 41.51
C LYS A 19 15.08 -33.48 40.15
N LEU A 20 15.31 -32.16 40.17
CA LEU A 20 15.39 -31.35 38.96
C LEU A 20 16.73 -31.57 38.25
N VAL A 21 16.67 -31.92 36.97
CA VAL A 21 17.83 -31.89 36.08
C VAL A 21 17.86 -30.55 35.37
N LYS A 22 18.92 -29.76 35.55
CA LYS A 22 19.10 -28.47 34.86
C LYS A 22 19.55 -28.71 33.42
N ILE A 23 18.62 -28.61 32.48
CA ILE A 23 18.92 -28.66 31.05
C ILE A 23 19.32 -27.25 30.58
N LYS A 24 20.60 -27.04 30.28
CA LYS A 24 21.08 -25.83 29.61
C LYS A 24 21.17 -26.09 28.11
N SER A 25 20.32 -25.44 27.30
CA SER A 25 20.32 -25.58 25.84
C SER A 25 20.57 -24.24 25.16
N VAL A 26 21.77 -24.06 24.62
CA VAL A 26 22.17 -22.88 23.85
C VAL A 26 21.43 -22.82 22.51
N ARG A 27 21.13 -23.97 21.90
CA ARG A 27 20.36 -24.04 20.64
C ARG A 27 18.95 -23.48 20.80
N LEU A 28 18.27 -23.79 21.91
CA LEU A 28 16.93 -23.28 22.18
C LEU A 28 16.96 -21.75 22.39
N GLY A 29 17.96 -21.23 23.10
CA GLY A 29 18.11 -19.78 23.28
C GLY A 29 18.40 -19.02 21.99
N ILE A 30 19.27 -19.55 21.12
CA ILE A 30 19.54 -18.94 19.81
C ILE A 30 18.30 -19.01 18.92
N MET A 31 17.59 -20.14 18.91
CA MET A 31 16.32 -20.28 18.19
C MET A 31 15.27 -19.26 18.69
N MET A 32 15.28 -18.95 19.99
CA MET A 32 14.39 -17.96 20.62
C MET A 32 14.77 -16.50 20.34
N LEU A 33 16.05 -16.22 20.07
CA LEU A 33 16.46 -14.90 19.58
C LEU A 33 16.15 -14.68 18.10
N TRP A 34 16.15 -15.75 17.31
CA TRP A 34 16.04 -15.66 15.85
C TRP A 34 14.63 -15.82 15.33
N ASN A 35 13.80 -16.63 15.99
CA ASN A 35 12.39 -16.72 15.62
C ASN A 35 11.63 -15.56 16.27
N THR A 36 10.80 -14.93 15.48
CA THR A 36 9.91 -13.85 15.93
C THR A 36 8.49 -14.34 16.21
N GLU A 37 8.25 -15.65 16.07
CA GLU A 37 6.96 -16.32 16.32
C GLU A 37 6.43 -16.12 17.75
N TYR A 38 7.27 -15.72 18.70
CA TYR A 38 6.87 -15.38 20.07
C TYR A 38 6.36 -13.94 20.22
N GLN A 39 6.55 -13.10 19.20
CA GLN A 39 6.10 -11.72 19.18
C GLN A 39 4.75 -11.63 18.46
N GLU A 40 3.74 -11.07 19.14
CA GLU A 40 2.50 -10.66 18.48
C GLU A 40 2.75 -9.35 17.74
N TYR A 41 2.55 -9.37 16.42
CA TYR A 41 2.66 -8.18 15.57
C TYR A 41 1.27 -7.62 15.30
N ASP A 42 1.10 -6.32 15.56
CA ASP A 42 -0.08 -5.59 15.11
C ASP A 42 0.14 -5.01 13.70
N LEU A 43 -0.89 -5.05 12.87
CA LEU A 43 -0.84 -4.51 11.52
C LEU A 43 -0.97 -2.98 11.58
N VAL A 44 0.02 -2.28 11.04
CA VAL A 44 -0.03 -0.81 10.99
C VAL A 44 -1.06 -0.35 9.97
N VAL A 45 -2.16 0.23 10.45
CA VAL A 45 -3.10 0.98 9.61
C VAL A 45 -2.54 2.39 9.39
N SER A 46 -2.01 2.63 8.19
CA SER A 46 -1.50 3.95 7.80
C SER A 46 -2.50 4.68 6.90
N SER A 47 -2.72 5.97 7.19
CA SER A 47 -3.52 6.88 6.37
C SER A 47 -2.65 8.08 6.00
N VAL A 48 -2.53 8.35 4.70
CA VAL A 48 -1.73 9.48 4.20
C VAL A 48 -2.67 10.51 3.59
N THR A 49 -2.65 11.73 4.13
CA THR A 49 -3.38 12.87 3.58
C THR A 49 -2.38 13.83 2.95
N THR A 50 -2.41 13.97 1.63
CA THR A 50 -1.55 14.90 0.88
C THR A 50 -2.29 16.18 0.54
N LYS A 51 -1.61 17.33 0.64
CA LYS A 51 -2.12 18.63 0.19
C LYS A 51 -1.06 19.30 -0.67
N VAL A 52 -1.41 19.61 -1.90
CA VAL A 52 -0.50 20.27 -2.85
C VAL A 52 -0.71 21.80 -2.76
N LYS A 53 0.37 22.56 -2.83
CA LYS A 53 0.37 24.04 -2.84
C LYS A 53 1.35 24.53 -3.89
N GLY A 54 0.98 25.56 -4.62
CA GLY A 54 1.84 26.17 -5.63
C GLY A 54 1.02 26.83 -6.73
N VAL A 55 1.67 27.75 -7.43
CA VAL A 55 1.12 28.40 -8.62
C VAL A 55 2.22 28.35 -9.68
N ALA A 56 1.86 28.00 -10.90
CA ALA A 56 2.76 27.98 -12.04
C ALA A 56 2.29 28.99 -13.08
N LYS A 57 3.24 29.65 -13.74
CA LYS A 57 2.96 30.49 -14.91
C LYS A 57 3.50 29.77 -16.14
N ILE A 58 2.65 29.53 -17.13
CA ILE A 58 3.04 28.85 -18.35
C ILE A 58 2.63 29.65 -19.58
N THR A 59 3.44 29.55 -20.63
CA THR A 59 3.16 30.19 -21.92
C THR A 59 2.72 29.10 -22.90
N ILE A 60 1.45 29.12 -23.27
CA ILE A 60 0.89 28.15 -24.21
C ILE A 60 0.83 28.79 -25.60
N PRO A 61 1.36 28.15 -26.66
CA PRO A 61 1.17 28.64 -28.01
C PRO A 61 -0.34 28.74 -28.30
N ASP A 62 -0.78 29.82 -28.96
CA ASP A 62 -2.19 30.15 -29.25
C ASP A 62 -3.06 30.66 -28.06
N ILE A 63 -2.63 30.54 -26.80
CA ILE A 63 -3.39 31.05 -25.62
C ILE A 63 -2.70 32.24 -24.95
N GLY A 64 -1.36 32.25 -24.97
CA GLY A 64 -0.55 33.26 -24.28
C GLY A 64 -0.12 32.81 -22.89
N GLU A 65 0.18 33.78 -22.01
CA GLU A 65 0.57 33.54 -20.63
C GLU A 65 -0.67 33.18 -19.78
N VAL A 66 -0.65 32.00 -19.16
CA VAL A 66 -1.73 31.49 -18.32
C VAL A 66 -1.16 31.10 -16.96
N VAL A 67 -1.87 31.46 -15.90
CA VAL A 67 -1.56 31.05 -14.53
C VAL A 67 -2.31 29.78 -14.21
N TRP A 68 -1.61 28.76 -13.72
CA TRP A 68 -2.13 27.46 -13.32
C TRP A 68 -2.02 27.34 -11.80
N ASP A 69 -3.15 27.17 -11.12
CA ASP A 69 -3.22 26.90 -9.68
C ASP A 69 -3.34 25.39 -9.42
N VAL A 70 -3.31 25.00 -8.14
CA VAL A 70 -3.47 23.62 -7.66
C VAL A 70 -4.67 22.93 -8.33
N VAL A 71 -5.78 23.64 -8.55
CA VAL A 71 -6.99 23.07 -9.16
C VAL A 71 -6.77 22.70 -10.64
N ASP A 72 -5.82 23.35 -11.32
CA ASP A 72 -5.57 23.16 -12.75
C ASP A 72 -4.56 22.03 -13.01
N TYR A 73 -3.50 21.95 -12.20
CA TYR A 73 -2.46 20.92 -12.39
C TYR A 73 -2.63 19.69 -11.52
N SER A 74 -3.43 19.75 -10.44
CA SER A 74 -3.80 18.55 -9.69
C SER A 74 -4.98 17.86 -10.37
N GLY A 75 -4.73 16.67 -10.90
CA GLY A 75 -5.76 15.87 -11.57
C GLY A 75 -6.82 15.38 -10.57
N PRO A 76 -7.93 14.80 -11.07
CA PRO A 76 -8.92 14.18 -10.21
C PRO A 76 -8.25 13.14 -9.31
N TYR A 77 -8.76 13.02 -8.07
CA TYR A 77 -8.20 12.15 -7.04
C TYR A 77 -8.00 10.71 -7.56
N GLN A 78 -6.75 10.27 -7.70
CA GLN A 78 -6.39 8.97 -8.29
C GLN A 78 -6.36 7.80 -7.30
N GLY A 79 -6.77 7.99 -6.04
CA GLY A 79 -6.88 6.92 -5.05
C GLY A 79 -6.18 7.21 -3.73
N ARG A 80 -6.18 6.22 -2.83
CA ARG A 80 -5.55 6.33 -1.51
C ARG A 80 -4.02 6.41 -1.67
N ASN A 81 -3.42 7.44 -1.10
CA ASN A 81 -1.96 7.65 -0.99
C ASN A 81 -1.23 8.02 -2.30
N SER A 82 -1.94 8.39 -3.37
CA SER A 82 -1.33 8.89 -4.62
C SER A 82 -1.86 10.27 -4.98
N PHE A 83 -1.04 11.08 -5.66
CA PHE A 83 -1.43 12.39 -6.18
C PHE A 83 -0.83 12.60 -7.56
N PHE A 84 -1.53 13.34 -8.41
CA PHE A 84 -1.09 13.65 -9.77
C PHE A 84 -0.73 15.13 -9.88
N VAL A 85 0.35 15.44 -10.59
CA VAL A 85 0.80 16.80 -10.88
C VAL A 85 1.12 16.89 -12.37
N ALA A 86 0.39 17.71 -13.10
CA ALA A 86 0.68 18.01 -14.50
C ALA A 86 1.90 18.94 -14.61
N THR A 87 2.86 18.57 -15.46
CA THR A 87 4.08 19.36 -15.70
C THR A 87 4.18 19.90 -17.12
N ASN A 88 3.48 19.27 -18.08
CA ASN A 88 3.45 19.67 -19.48
C ASN A 88 2.04 19.47 -20.05
N VAL A 89 1.62 20.36 -20.95
CA VAL A 89 0.30 20.35 -21.58
C VAL A 89 0.39 20.67 -23.07
N ILE A 90 -0.34 19.91 -23.87
CA ILE A 90 -0.60 20.21 -25.28
C ILE A 90 -2.11 20.43 -25.42
N VAL A 91 -2.52 21.65 -25.77
CA VAL A 91 -3.94 22.04 -25.83
C VAL A 91 -4.40 22.15 -27.29
N THR A 92 -5.38 21.34 -27.69
CA THR A 92 -6.03 21.40 -29.00
C THR A 92 -7.42 22.03 -28.88
N LYS A 93 -7.53 23.33 -29.17
CA LYS A 93 -8.82 24.05 -29.09
C LYS A 93 -9.75 23.68 -30.24
N ASN A 94 -11.05 23.90 -30.01
CA ASN A 94 -12.11 23.79 -31.04
C ASN A 94 -12.23 22.40 -31.69
N GLN A 95 -11.93 21.32 -30.97
CA GLN A 95 -12.25 19.98 -31.45
C GLN A 95 -13.77 19.86 -31.66
N LYS A 96 -14.15 19.37 -32.84
CA LYS A 96 -15.54 19.13 -33.24
C LYS A 96 -15.64 17.72 -33.79
N GLN A 97 -16.77 17.05 -33.55
CA GLN A 97 -17.05 15.78 -34.18
C GLN A 97 -17.31 16.01 -35.67
N GLY A 98 -16.44 15.45 -36.51
CA GLY A 98 -16.49 15.59 -37.95
C GLY A 98 -15.50 14.63 -38.61
N ASN A 99 -15.45 14.66 -39.93
CA ASN A 99 -14.46 13.91 -40.68
C ASN A 99 -13.17 14.74 -40.80
N CYS A 100 -12.05 14.16 -40.35
CA CYS A 100 -10.73 14.79 -40.37
C CYS A 100 -9.73 13.84 -41.04
N PRO A 101 -8.81 14.34 -41.89
CA PRO A 101 -7.80 13.50 -42.50
C PRO A 101 -6.76 13.04 -41.48
N GLU A 102 -6.50 11.73 -41.42
CA GLU A 102 -5.38 11.14 -40.69
C GLU A 102 -4.18 10.95 -41.65
N VAL A 103 -2.94 10.95 -41.14
CA VAL A 103 -1.71 11.09 -41.96
C VAL A 103 -1.34 9.82 -42.77
N ASN A 104 -2.19 8.79 -42.77
CA ASN A 104 -1.92 7.49 -43.39
C ASN A 104 -2.53 7.40 -44.80
N LYS A 105 -1.79 6.77 -45.73
CA LYS A 105 -2.16 6.66 -47.15
C LYS A 105 -3.01 5.45 -47.48
N ASP A 106 -2.98 4.42 -46.63
CA ASP A 106 -3.69 3.16 -46.83
C ASP A 106 -4.70 2.98 -45.70
N CYS A 107 -5.98 3.30 -45.97
CA CYS A 107 -7.04 3.29 -44.98
C CYS A 107 -8.14 2.31 -45.40
N GLU A 108 -8.41 1.32 -44.55
CA GLU A 108 -9.56 0.42 -44.70
C GLU A 108 -10.77 0.99 -43.95
N LYS A 109 -11.92 1.08 -44.62
CA LYS A 109 -13.15 1.61 -44.02
C LYS A 109 -13.58 0.76 -42.82
N GLY A 110 -13.84 1.41 -41.69
CA GLY A 110 -14.22 0.73 -40.45
C GLY A 110 -13.04 0.27 -39.59
N PHE A 111 -11.80 0.51 -40.04
CA PHE A 111 -10.61 0.17 -39.29
C PHE A 111 -10.28 1.24 -38.24
N SER A 112 -9.87 0.79 -37.06
CA SER A 112 -9.37 1.61 -35.97
C SER A 112 -8.27 0.82 -35.26
N ASP A 113 -7.06 1.38 -35.18
CA ASP A 113 -5.94 0.81 -34.46
C ASP A 113 -5.64 1.58 -33.17
N GLN A 114 -4.70 1.08 -32.37
CA GLN A 114 -4.32 1.69 -31.10
C GLN A 114 -3.69 3.08 -31.26
N HIS A 115 -3.15 3.41 -32.44
CA HIS A 115 -2.56 4.71 -32.72
C HIS A 115 -3.51 5.65 -33.46
N SER A 116 -4.65 5.16 -33.97
CA SER A 116 -5.64 6.02 -34.62
C SER A 116 -6.44 6.80 -33.59
N HIS A 117 -6.71 8.05 -33.94
CA HIS A 117 -7.56 8.94 -33.14
C HIS A 117 -9.06 8.76 -33.43
N GLY A 118 -9.44 7.80 -34.28
CA GLY A 118 -10.83 7.57 -34.65
C GLY A 118 -11.05 6.30 -35.45
N ASN A 119 -12.18 6.28 -36.17
CA ASN A 119 -12.53 5.23 -37.11
C ASN A 119 -12.45 5.79 -38.52
N VAL A 120 -11.88 5.01 -39.45
CA VAL A 120 -11.83 5.35 -40.87
C VAL A 120 -13.24 5.28 -41.49
N ILE A 121 -13.67 6.38 -42.13
CA ILE A 121 -15.01 6.55 -42.74
C ILE A 121 -14.97 6.28 -44.26
#